data_AF-A0A3N6H6D2-F1
#
_entry.id   AF-A0A3N6H6D2-F1
#
_cell.length_a   1.000
_cell.length_b   1.000
_cell.length_c   1.000
_cell.angle_alpha   90.00
_cell.angle_beta   90.00
_cell.angle_gamma   90.00
#
_symmetry.space_group_name_H-M   'P 1'
#
loop_
_entity.id
_entity.type
_entity.pdbx_description
1 polymer ?
#
loop_
_entity_poly.entity_id
_entity_poly.type
_entity_poly.pdbx_seq_one_letter_code
_entity_poly.pdbx_strand_id
1 'polypeptide(L)'
;MNGEEAPEPRWLIAANVVRWRRYGEGGQELRPGTKSCRGGSKVYVIGHRPGGADVLTAIGRGRRTGTYITLDLATRHLHTFRAELVRSPAILRRDAENDAGRGWDGREHTAERAARFERQAAGERLARWEGLPHPTPCRCHECLTLSPG
;
A
#
# COMPACT_ATOMS: atom_id res chain seq x y z
N MET A 1 22.23 -32.87 -2.51
CA MET A 1 21.14 -32.03 -3.03
C MET A 1 20.60 -31.24 -1.84
N ASN A 2 21.00 -29.98 -1.67
CA ASN A 2 20.47 -29.16 -0.59
C ASN A 2 19.04 -28.78 -0.97
N GLY A 3 18.07 -29.34 -0.25
CA GLY A 3 16.68 -28.92 -0.37
C GLY A 3 16.60 -27.46 0.05
N GLU A 4 16.29 -26.58 -0.89
CA GLU A 4 16.01 -25.17 -0.59
C GLU A 4 14.72 -25.15 0.22
N GLU A 5 14.87 -25.10 1.55
CA GLU A 5 13.76 -25.11 2.49
C GLU A 5 12.85 -23.91 2.19
N ALA A 6 11.56 -24.19 1.97
CA ALA A 6 10.62 -23.14 1.62
C ALA A 6 10.57 -22.10 2.75
N PRO A 7 10.63 -20.80 2.45
CA PRO A 7 10.66 -19.77 3.49
C PRO A 7 9.42 -19.88 4.38
N GLU A 8 9.61 -19.73 5.69
CA GLU A 8 8.55 -19.84 6.67
C GLU A 8 7.42 -18.81 6.41
N PRO A 9 6.14 -19.20 6.59
CA PRO A 9 5.02 -18.27 6.49
C PRO A 9 5.16 -17.08 7.45
N ARG A 10 4.85 -15.87 6.97
CA ARG A 10 4.95 -14.64 7.77
C ARG A 10 3.68 -13.83 7.75
N TRP A 11 3.35 -13.22 8.88
CA TRP A 11 2.29 -12.21 8.96
C TRP A 11 2.81 -10.90 8.37
N LEU A 12 2.18 -10.47 7.28
CA LEU A 12 2.44 -9.20 6.61
C LEU A 12 1.17 -8.35 6.57
N ILE A 13 1.33 -7.06 6.31
CA ILE A 13 0.19 -6.17 6.10
C ILE A 13 -0.12 -6.15 4.60
N ALA A 14 -1.26 -6.73 4.21
CA ALA A 14 -1.77 -6.59 2.86
C ALA A 14 -2.56 -5.28 2.74
N ALA A 15 -2.39 -4.57 1.62
CA ALA A 15 -3.15 -3.37 1.28
C ALA A 15 -3.44 -3.34 -0.23
N ASN A 16 -4.34 -2.46 -0.65
CA ASN A 16 -4.66 -2.24 -2.05
C ASN A 16 -4.26 -0.82 -2.47
N VAL A 17 -3.73 -0.67 -3.67
CA VAL A 17 -3.48 0.63 -4.28
C VAL A 17 -4.81 1.27 -4.66
N VAL A 18 -5.02 2.54 -4.32
CA VAL A 18 -6.23 3.28 -4.71
C VAL A 18 -6.47 3.19 -6.22
N ARG A 19 -7.73 2.96 -6.62
CA ARG A 19 -8.08 2.83 -8.05
C ARG A 19 -7.75 4.11 -8.82
N TRP A 20 -8.06 5.24 -8.21
CA TRP A 20 -7.89 6.59 -8.73
C TRP A 20 -7.50 7.53 -7.60
N ARG A 21 -6.62 8.48 -7.90
CA ARG A 21 -6.17 9.53 -6.97
C ARG A 21 -6.26 10.90 -7.64
N ARG A 22 -6.51 11.93 -6.84
CA ARG A 22 -6.32 13.33 -7.24
C ARG A 22 -4.83 13.60 -7.47
N TYR A 23 -4.53 14.46 -8.44
CA TYR A 23 -3.19 14.78 -8.90
C TYR A 23 -3.14 16.21 -9.45
N GLY A 24 -1.92 16.72 -9.64
CA GLY A 24 -1.69 18.06 -10.18
C GLY A 24 -2.03 19.17 -9.20
N GLU A 25 -1.95 20.40 -9.70
CA GLU A 25 -2.32 21.60 -8.96
C GLU A 25 -3.80 21.58 -8.60
N GLY A 26 -4.13 21.96 -7.36
CA GLY A 26 -5.51 21.93 -6.85
C GLY A 26 -6.15 20.53 -6.78
N GLY A 27 -5.43 19.45 -7.11
CA GLY A 27 -5.96 18.10 -7.15
C GLY A 27 -7.07 17.90 -8.19
N GLN A 28 -7.06 18.67 -9.28
CA GLN A 28 -8.10 18.65 -10.32
C GLN A 28 -7.89 17.55 -11.37
N GLU A 29 -6.70 16.97 -11.48
CA GLU A 29 -6.48 15.80 -12.34
C GLU A 29 -6.78 14.50 -11.59
N LEU A 30 -7.24 13.48 -12.30
CA LEU A 30 -7.37 12.12 -11.78
C LEU A 30 -6.39 11.18 -12.46
N ARG A 31 -5.58 10.48 -11.66
CA ARG A 31 -4.62 9.49 -12.14
C ARG A 31 -4.94 8.11 -11.57
N PRO A 32 -4.89 7.03 -12.37
CA PRO A 32 -5.10 5.69 -11.85
C PRO A 32 -3.86 5.19 -11.10
N GLY A 33 -4.06 4.43 -10.02
CA GLY A 33 -3.01 3.70 -9.31
C GLY A 33 -1.84 4.54 -8.82
N THR A 34 -0.62 4.09 -9.11
CA THR A 34 0.63 4.87 -8.99
C THR A 34 1.46 4.72 -10.27
N LYS A 35 2.64 5.34 -10.33
CA LYS A 35 3.59 5.14 -11.44
C LYS A 35 3.94 3.66 -11.62
N SER A 36 4.14 2.95 -10.51
CA SER A 36 4.68 1.60 -10.48
C SER A 36 3.63 0.51 -10.29
N CYS A 37 2.46 0.82 -9.74
CA CYS A 37 1.40 -0.16 -9.45
C CYS A 37 0.06 0.23 -10.10
N ARG A 38 -0.69 -0.78 -10.57
CA ARG A 38 -2.04 -0.57 -11.11
C ARG A 38 -3.01 -0.18 -9.99
N GLY A 39 -4.01 0.65 -10.29
CA GLY A 39 -5.10 0.93 -9.35
C GLY A 39 -5.86 -0.36 -9.02
N GLY A 40 -6.15 -0.57 -7.74
CA GLY A 40 -6.76 -1.79 -7.20
C GLY A 40 -5.80 -2.97 -7.02
N SER A 41 -4.51 -2.83 -7.34
CA SER A 41 -3.56 -3.93 -7.14
C SER A 41 -3.23 -4.14 -5.67
N LYS A 42 -3.15 -5.40 -5.25
CA LYS A 42 -2.70 -5.79 -3.91
C LYS A 42 -1.19 -5.58 -3.78
N VAL A 43 -0.77 -5.06 -2.64
CA VAL A 43 0.62 -4.94 -2.20
C VAL A 43 0.77 -5.51 -0.78
N TYR A 44 2.00 -5.85 -0.41
CA TYR A 44 2.37 -6.30 0.93
C TYR A 44 3.34 -5.32 1.55
N VAL A 45 2.93 -4.59 2.58
CA VAL A 45 3.81 -3.67 3.31
C VAL A 45 4.80 -4.50 4.14
N ILE A 46 6.08 -4.17 3.98
CA ILE A 46 7.20 -4.89 4.60
C ILE A 46 8.05 -4.02 5.52
N GLY A 47 7.85 -2.70 5.50
CA GLY A 47 8.57 -1.78 6.37
C GLY A 47 8.23 -0.33 6.09
N HIS A 48 9.03 0.55 6.68
CA HIS A 48 8.98 1.99 6.46
C HIS A 48 10.37 2.56 6.77
N ARG A 49 10.95 3.29 5.82
CA ARG A 49 12.29 3.84 6.02
C ARG A 49 12.28 4.97 7.06
N PRO A 50 13.33 5.10 7.90
CA PRO A 50 13.45 6.21 8.83
C PRO A 50 13.29 7.58 8.15
N GLY A 51 12.55 8.48 8.78
CA GLY A 51 12.25 9.82 8.23
C GLY A 51 11.11 9.86 7.18
N GLY A 52 10.61 8.71 6.74
CA GLY A 52 9.48 8.59 5.82
C GLY A 52 8.15 8.33 6.51
N ALA A 53 7.71 9.22 7.43
CA ALA A 53 6.49 9.00 8.23
C ALA A 53 5.24 8.65 7.40
N ASP A 54 5.18 9.17 6.17
CA ASP A 54 4.04 9.03 5.25
C ASP A 54 4.33 8.08 4.07
N VAL A 55 5.38 7.27 4.16
CA VAL A 55 5.85 6.39 3.09
C VAL A 55 6.10 4.98 3.62
N LEU A 56 5.48 4.01 2.97
CA LEU A 56 5.60 2.59 3.28
C LEU A 56 6.38 1.87 2.21
N THR A 57 7.31 1.01 2.61
CA THR A 57 7.99 0.08 1.72
C THR A 57 7.12 -1.15 1.56
N ALA A 58 6.80 -1.49 0.32
CA ALA A 58 5.90 -2.58 -0.01
C ALA A 58 6.43 -3.46 -1.16
N ILE A 59 5.91 -4.67 -1.24
CA ILE A 59 6.07 -5.58 -2.38
C ILE A 59 4.78 -5.53 -3.19
N GLY A 60 4.86 -5.09 -4.44
CA GLY A 60 3.73 -4.99 -5.35
C GLY A 60 4.04 -5.60 -6.71
N ARG A 61 3.01 -5.81 -7.53
CA ARG A 61 3.22 -6.20 -8.94
C ARG A 61 3.46 -4.96 -9.78
N GLY A 62 4.61 -4.92 -10.47
CA GLY A 62 4.98 -3.85 -11.37
C GLY A 62 3.95 -3.68 -12.49
N ARG A 63 3.51 -2.45 -12.72
CA ARG A 63 2.43 -2.11 -13.67
C ARG A 63 2.73 -2.58 -15.10
N ARG A 64 4.00 -2.48 -15.52
CA ARG A 64 4.49 -2.85 -16.85
C ARG A 64 4.95 -4.29 -16.95
N THR A 65 5.68 -4.77 -15.93
CA THR A 65 6.32 -6.10 -15.97
C THR A 65 5.40 -7.22 -15.47
N GLY A 66 4.41 -6.89 -14.64
CA GLY A 66 3.59 -7.88 -13.94
C GLY A 66 4.36 -8.68 -12.88
N THR A 67 5.67 -8.46 -12.71
CA THR A 67 6.54 -9.14 -11.75
C THR A 67 6.51 -8.44 -10.39
N TYR A 68 6.87 -9.15 -9.32
CA TYR A 68 7.00 -8.52 -8.00
C TYR A 68 8.20 -7.56 -7.97
N ILE A 69 7.96 -6.37 -7.42
CA ILE A 69 8.96 -5.34 -7.17
C ILE A 69 8.80 -4.82 -5.75
N THR A 70 9.92 -4.44 -5.14
CA THR A 70 9.92 -3.70 -3.87
C THR A 70 9.95 -2.20 -4.20
N LEU A 71 9.09 -1.43 -3.54
CA LEU A 71 8.99 0.01 -3.79
C LEU A 71 8.41 0.76 -2.60
N ASP A 72 8.76 2.03 -2.52
CA ASP A 72 8.20 2.97 -1.56
C ASP A 72 6.91 3.60 -2.13
N LEU A 73 5.85 3.56 -1.33
CA LEU A 73 4.53 4.10 -1.67
C LEU A 73 4.07 5.06 -0.58
N ALA A 74 3.60 6.24 -0.98
CA ALA A 74 2.93 7.13 -0.04
C ALA A 74 1.73 6.41 0.60
N THR A 75 1.61 6.47 1.93
CA THR A 75 0.58 5.78 2.71
C THR A 75 -0.82 6.12 2.20
N ARG A 76 -1.08 7.40 1.88
CA ARG A 76 -2.33 7.85 1.23
C ARG A 76 -2.72 7.11 -0.05
N HIS A 77 -1.79 6.53 -0.80
CA HIS A 77 -2.09 5.79 -2.04
C HIS A 77 -2.56 4.36 -1.79
N LEU A 78 -2.62 3.93 -0.52
CA LEU A 78 -3.01 2.59 -0.10
C LEU A 78 -4.30 2.64 0.74
N HIS A 79 -5.06 1.55 0.71
CA HIS A 79 -6.29 1.38 1.49
C HIS A 79 -6.55 -0.11 1.78
N THR A 80 -7.52 -0.39 2.65
CA THR A 80 -7.90 -1.76 3.05
C THR A 80 -6.70 -2.54 3.60
N PHE A 81 -6.01 -1.91 4.54
CA PHE A 81 -4.90 -2.50 5.28
C PHE A 81 -5.43 -3.62 6.18
N ARG A 82 -4.82 -4.81 6.11
CA ARG A 82 -5.15 -5.93 7.00
C ARG A 82 -3.95 -6.84 7.22
N ALA A 83 -3.92 -7.52 8.36
CA ALA A 83 -2.98 -8.62 8.58
C ALA A 83 -3.34 -9.82 7.68
N GLU A 84 -2.35 -10.36 6.97
CA GLU A 84 -2.48 -11.54 6.09
C GLU A 84 -1.28 -12.46 6.33
N LEU A 85 -1.54 -13.76 6.54
CA LEU A 85 -0.49 -14.78 6.65
C LEU A 85 -0.02 -15.17 5.25
N VAL A 86 1.15 -14.68 4.86
CA VAL A 86 1.72 -14.86 3.53
C VAL A 86 2.57 -16.12 3.48
N ARG A 87 2.30 -16.96 2.48
CA ARG A 87 3.03 -18.22 2.20
C ARG A 87 3.76 -18.21 0.86
N SER A 88 3.63 -17.14 0.08
CA SER A 88 4.21 -17.05 -1.26
C SER A 88 5.74 -16.93 -1.18
N PRO A 89 6.52 -17.88 -1.71
CA PRO A 89 7.97 -17.82 -1.63
C PRO A 89 8.56 -16.58 -2.30
N ALA A 90 7.95 -16.10 -3.39
CA ALA A 90 8.42 -14.91 -4.10
C ALA A 90 8.27 -13.60 -3.28
N ILE A 91 7.28 -13.55 -2.39
CA ILE A 91 7.07 -12.42 -1.48
C ILE A 91 7.99 -12.58 -0.27
N LEU A 92 8.08 -13.77 0.31
CA LEU A 92 8.89 -14.04 1.49
C LEU A 92 10.40 -13.84 1.24
N ARG A 93 10.90 -14.20 0.05
CA ARG A 93 12.30 -13.91 -0.34
C ARG A 93 12.58 -12.41 -0.41
N ARG A 94 11.69 -11.64 -1.06
CA ARG A 94 11.80 -10.17 -1.11
C ARG A 94 11.67 -9.50 0.25
N ASP A 95 10.85 -10.09 1.13
CA ASP A 95 10.74 -9.65 2.50
C ASP A 95 12.03 -9.89 3.29
N ALA A 96 12.68 -11.04 3.09
CA ALA A 96 13.96 -11.35 3.73
C ALA A 96 15.10 -10.42 3.25
N GLU A 97 15.04 -9.95 2.01
CA GLU A 97 15.96 -8.97 1.42
C GLU A 97 15.69 -7.52 1.88
N ASN A 98 14.63 -7.27 2.67
CA ASN A 98 14.21 -5.93 3.06
C ASN A 98 15.12 -5.29 4.11
N ASP A 99 15.55 -4.05 3.85
CA ASP A 99 16.31 -3.20 4.78
C ASP A 99 15.46 -2.11 5.45
N ALA A 100 14.20 -1.94 5.04
CA ALA A 100 13.36 -0.82 5.41
C ALA A 100 12.80 -0.85 6.84
N GLY A 101 13.36 -1.65 7.74
CA GLY A 101 12.93 -1.76 9.14
C GLY A 101 11.51 -2.31 9.32
N ARG A 102 11.40 -3.47 9.98
CA ARG A 102 10.12 -4.07 10.36
C ARG A 102 9.86 -3.86 11.84
N GLY A 103 8.70 -3.28 12.15
CA GLY A 103 8.27 -3.02 13.53
C GLY A 103 7.07 -3.87 13.97
N TRP A 104 6.83 -5.03 13.36
CA TRP A 104 5.70 -5.92 13.71
C TRP A 104 6.01 -7.40 13.47
N ASP A 105 5.49 -8.24 14.36
CA ASP A 105 5.61 -9.70 14.39
C ASP A 105 4.29 -10.34 14.87
N GLY A 106 3.94 -11.51 14.31
CA GLY A 106 2.70 -12.19 14.68
C GLY A 106 1.41 -11.49 14.20
N ARG A 107 0.26 -12.16 14.40
CA ARG A 107 -1.04 -11.70 13.86
C ARG A 107 -1.51 -10.39 14.47
N GLU A 108 -1.47 -10.28 15.79
CA GLU A 108 -2.06 -9.17 16.55
C GLU A 108 -1.34 -7.87 16.27
N HIS A 109 -0.02 -7.83 16.43
CA HIS A 109 0.79 -6.64 16.19
C HIS A 109 0.71 -6.20 14.72
N THR A 110 0.66 -7.15 13.78
CA THR A 110 0.42 -6.86 12.35
C THR A 110 -0.95 -6.21 12.13
N ALA A 111 -1.99 -6.69 12.82
CA ALA A 111 -3.35 -6.16 12.69
C ALA A 111 -3.48 -4.76 13.30
N GLU A 112 -2.90 -4.53 14.48
CA GLU A 112 -2.85 -3.21 15.11
C GLU A 112 -2.15 -2.20 14.19
N ARG A 113 -1.00 -2.61 13.62
CA ARG A 113 -0.24 -1.78 12.70
C ARG A 113 -1.01 -1.48 11.41
N ALA A 114 -1.70 -2.48 10.87
CA ALA A 114 -2.58 -2.30 9.71
C ALA A 114 -3.69 -1.26 9.99
N ALA A 115 -4.35 -1.36 11.15
CA ALA A 115 -5.38 -0.41 11.54
C ALA A 115 -4.84 1.02 11.70
N ARG A 116 -3.62 1.17 12.24
CA ARG A 116 -2.94 2.48 12.31
C ARG A 116 -2.69 3.06 10.92
N PHE A 117 -2.17 2.26 9.99
CA PHE A 117 -1.91 2.72 8.63
C PHE A 117 -3.19 3.05 7.85
N GLU A 118 -4.30 2.33 8.09
CA GLU A 118 -5.59 2.70 7.49
C GLU A 118 -6.02 4.11 7.92
N ARG A 119 -5.96 4.42 9.22
CA ARG A 119 -6.30 5.76 9.74
C ARG A 119 -5.38 6.83 9.17
N GLN A 120 -4.08 6.56 9.13
CA GLN A 120 -3.10 7.48 8.58
C GLN A 120 -3.36 7.74 7.08
N ALA A 121 -3.59 6.70 6.29
CA ALA A 121 -3.84 6.82 4.86
C ALA A 121 -5.09 7.66 4.56
N ALA A 122 -6.17 7.43 5.32
CA ALA A 122 -7.39 8.23 5.22
C ALA A 122 -7.16 9.70 5.60
N GLY A 123 -6.47 9.95 6.72
CA GLY A 123 -6.12 11.31 7.16
C GLY A 123 -5.27 12.05 6.14
N GLU A 124 -4.21 11.43 5.62
CA GLU A 124 -3.35 12.04 4.60
C GLU A 124 -4.11 12.34 3.29
N ARG A 125 -5.04 11.47 2.85
CA ARG A 125 -5.85 11.73 1.65
C ARG A 125 -6.76 12.94 1.81
N LEU A 126 -7.40 13.07 2.97
CA LEU A 126 -8.26 14.22 3.30
C LEU A 126 -7.43 15.51 3.41
N ALA A 127 -6.38 15.50 4.24
CA ALA A 127 -5.55 16.67 4.49
C ALA A 127 -4.85 17.18 3.23
N ARG A 128 -4.45 16.28 2.32
CA ARG A 128 -3.72 16.67 1.09
C ARG A 128 -4.52 17.62 0.19
N TRP A 129 -5.85 17.55 0.25
CA TRP A 129 -6.73 18.34 -0.61
C TRP A 129 -7.80 19.09 0.18
N GLU A 130 -7.54 19.33 1.46
CA GLU A 130 -8.43 20.08 2.33
C GLU A 130 -8.69 21.48 1.75
N GLY A 131 -9.96 21.91 1.78
CA GLY A 131 -10.40 23.19 1.22
C GLY A 131 -10.42 23.28 -0.31
N LEU A 132 -9.93 22.26 -1.04
CA LEU A 132 -9.89 22.27 -2.49
C LEU A 132 -11.06 21.47 -3.08
N PRO A 133 -11.85 22.04 -4.02
CA PRO A 133 -12.99 21.35 -4.60
C PRO A 133 -12.55 20.09 -5.33
N HIS A 134 -13.42 19.07 -5.36
CA HIS A 134 -13.18 17.89 -6.16
C HIS A 134 -13.39 18.18 -7.65
N PRO A 135 -12.67 17.49 -8.56
CA PRO A 135 -12.97 17.56 -9.98
C PRO A 135 -14.37 17.00 -10.28
N THR A 136 -15.03 17.48 -11.32
CA THR A 136 -16.39 17.04 -11.70
C THR A 136 -16.38 16.35 -13.08
N PRO A 137 -16.74 15.06 -13.20
CA PRO A 137 -17.11 14.13 -12.13
C PRO A 137 -15.89 13.62 -11.36
N CYS A 138 -16.03 13.48 -10.03
CA CYS A 138 -14.94 12.97 -9.20
C CYS A 138 -14.92 11.44 -9.16
N ARG A 139 -13.74 10.85 -9.35
CA ARG A 139 -13.50 9.42 -9.16
C ARG A 139 -12.41 9.13 -8.15
N CYS A 140 -12.04 10.08 -7.29
CA CYS A 140 -11.04 9.81 -6.25
C CYS A 140 -11.53 8.70 -5.32
N HIS A 141 -10.61 8.11 -4.56
CA HIS A 141 -10.91 7.00 -3.67
C HIS A 141 -12.08 7.33 -2.73
N GLU A 142 -12.07 8.50 -2.11
CA GLU A 142 -13.10 8.96 -1.16
C GLU A 142 -14.49 8.99 -1.80
N CYS A 143 -14.61 9.62 -2.98
CA CYS A 143 -15.90 9.71 -3.68
C CYS A 143 -16.40 8.34 -4.15
N LEU A 144 -15.49 7.44 -4.55
CA LEU A 144 -15.84 6.07 -4.94
C LEU A 144 -16.26 5.20 -3.75
N THR A 145 -15.74 5.48 -2.55
CA THR A 145 -16.15 4.76 -1.33
C THR A 145 -17.44 5.30 -0.72
N LEU A 146 -17.79 6.56 -1.00
CA LEU A 146 -18.99 7.21 -0.49
C LEU A 146 -20.22 7.07 -1.40
N SER A 147 -20.00 6.77 -2.69
CA SER A 147 -21.10 6.51 -3.62
C SER A 147 -21.70 5.14 -3.30
N PRO A 148 -22.98 5.03 -2.90
CA PRO A 148 -23.66 3.74 -2.88
C PRO A 148 -23.66 3.20 -4.31
N GLY A 149 -23.30 1.93 -4.47
CA GLY A 149 -23.39 1.22 -5.75
C GLY A 149 -24.82 1.03 -6.20
#